data_AF-A0A7S4ITT3-F1
#
_entry.id   AF-A0A7S4ITT3-F1
#
_cell.length_a   1.000
_cell.length_b   1.000
_cell.length_c   1.000
_cell.angle_alpha   90.00
_cell.angle_beta   90.00
_cell.angle_gamma   90.00
#
_symmetry.space_group_name_H-M   'P 1'
#
loop_
_entity.id
_entity.type
_entity.pdbx_description
1 polymer ?
#
loop_
_entity_poly.entity_id
_entity_poly.type
_entity_poly.pdbx_seq_one_letter_code
_entity_poly.pdbx_strand_id
1 'polypeptide(L)'
;FPSSWVKDMSGMSGNDSCHFWLPKKNRHCKHKVENDEENFCPLHLSVESGSGRKRISCPLDGNHTVYEDQLQKHMKKCPAGKILKQQQSQVFYASEINSFPVRHITADNTDLSESELVARVVKWWKTTKYSTQLPSYDSDGKEKHQIQLDAIVDVIKSTQEMDYPVVGVELGAGKGTLSAALHTENPSWYHLLVDIQKNFRNKAERKLFESEADEEKFKRIHINIADLLLDKAIEDQFRDLAPNPSIVLYAKHLCGHALDLGLNCVANSSSNISLIAFATCCHHRCKWDQYCNTTYLEEILGSCSPQEFASICSMTSWSSSRNKTNYNAHAKEDGSYWSKEEIGTMCKFLLDEGRVRFLEAAGFTTTRIIEYVPHQVTPENRLLLTVNKPDMNSNLK
;
A
#
# COMPACT_ATOMS: atom_id res chain seq x y z
N PHE A 1 22.11 -3.63 29.36
CA PHE A 1 20.87 -4.37 29.67
C PHE A 1 21.04 -5.03 31.05
N PRO A 2 19.97 -5.23 31.85
CA PRO A 2 20.10 -5.78 33.19
C PRO A 2 20.62 -7.22 33.15
N SER A 3 21.37 -7.63 34.17
CA SER A 3 21.92 -8.98 34.40
C SER A 3 20.87 -10.10 34.58
N SER A 4 19.58 -9.79 34.45
CA SER A 4 18.44 -10.67 34.76
C SER A 4 17.97 -11.57 33.60
N TRP A 5 18.76 -11.71 32.53
CA TRP A 5 18.32 -12.36 31.28
C TRP A 5 19.01 -13.70 30.99
N VAL A 6 19.89 -14.12 31.89
CA VAL A 6 20.47 -15.46 31.91
C VAL A 6 19.61 -16.32 32.85
N LYS A 7 18.81 -17.23 32.29
CA LYS A 7 18.22 -18.31 33.08
C LYS A 7 19.21 -19.47 33.19
N ASP A 8 19.18 -20.12 34.35
CA ASP A 8 20.03 -21.23 34.80
C ASP A 8 20.42 -22.21 33.67
N MET A 9 21.73 -22.42 33.52
CA MET A 9 22.37 -23.20 32.44
C MET A 9 22.71 -24.64 32.86
N SER A 10 22.02 -25.18 33.88
CA SER A 10 22.22 -26.56 34.30
C SER A 10 21.68 -27.56 33.26
N GLY A 11 22.54 -28.00 32.34
CA GLY A 11 22.33 -29.25 31.57
C GLY A 11 22.39 -29.19 30.03
N MET A 12 22.87 -28.11 29.40
CA MET A 12 22.97 -28.05 27.93
C MET A 12 24.40 -28.30 27.46
N SER A 13 24.67 -29.51 26.95
CA SER A 13 25.92 -29.85 26.25
C SER A 13 25.74 -29.68 24.74
N GLY A 14 26.51 -28.77 24.13
CA GLY A 14 26.58 -28.56 22.67
C GLY A 14 25.99 -27.22 22.23
N ASN A 15 26.84 -26.24 21.95
CA ASN A 15 26.45 -24.84 21.78
C ASN A 15 26.28 -24.48 20.29
N ASP A 16 25.22 -24.98 19.64
CA ASP A 16 24.96 -24.66 18.22
C ASP A 16 23.96 -23.49 18.06
N SER A 17 23.54 -22.86 19.17
CA SER A 17 22.49 -21.84 19.20
C SER A 17 22.65 -20.81 20.31
N CYS A 18 22.38 -19.55 20.00
CA CYS A 18 22.53 -18.42 20.92
C CYS A 18 21.68 -18.50 22.20
N HIS A 19 22.32 -18.32 23.35
CA HIS A 19 21.70 -18.37 24.68
C HIS A 19 20.85 -17.14 25.04
N PHE A 20 20.77 -16.12 24.18
CA PHE A 20 19.98 -14.91 24.48
C PHE A 20 18.48 -15.21 24.53
N TRP A 21 17.82 -14.86 25.64
CA TRP A 21 16.39 -15.06 25.83
C TRP A 21 15.54 -13.95 25.18
N LEU A 22 14.49 -14.32 24.44
CA LEU A 22 13.54 -13.39 23.83
C LEU A 22 12.17 -13.44 24.56
N PRO A 23 11.88 -12.55 25.54
CA PRO A 23 10.68 -12.65 26.38
C PRO A 23 9.39 -12.51 25.59
N LYS A 24 9.35 -11.60 24.60
CA LYS A 24 8.18 -11.43 23.73
C LYS A 24 7.84 -12.70 22.92
N LYS A 25 8.82 -13.58 22.71
CA LYS A 25 8.67 -14.82 21.92
C LYS A 25 8.80 -16.09 22.77
N ASN A 26 8.97 -15.95 24.08
CA ASN A 26 9.15 -17.03 25.06
C ASN A 26 10.11 -18.15 24.61
N ARG A 27 11.26 -17.79 24.02
CA ARG A 27 12.26 -18.73 23.51
C ARG A 27 13.66 -18.13 23.45
N HIS A 28 14.69 -18.98 23.41
CA HIS A 28 16.05 -18.54 23.06
C HIS A 28 16.17 -18.14 21.58
N CYS A 29 17.13 -17.27 21.31
CA CYS A 29 17.51 -16.87 19.96
C CYS A 29 17.92 -18.10 19.14
N LYS A 30 17.39 -18.23 17.92
CA LYS A 30 17.68 -19.36 17.03
C LYS A 30 18.91 -19.14 16.14
N HIS A 31 19.59 -18.00 16.28
CA HIS A 31 20.79 -17.73 15.48
C HIS A 31 21.95 -18.55 16.02
N LYS A 32 22.78 -19.07 15.11
CA LYS A 32 24.01 -19.79 15.44
C LYS A 32 25.01 -18.87 16.13
N VAL A 33 25.76 -19.44 17.05
CA VAL A 33 27.02 -18.88 17.56
C VAL A 33 28.11 -19.15 16.53
N GLU A 34 29.10 -18.26 16.41
CA GLU A 34 30.15 -18.42 15.39
C GLU A 34 31.14 -19.52 15.77
N ASN A 35 31.41 -19.67 17.07
CA ASN A 35 32.34 -20.65 17.63
C ASN A 35 31.69 -21.35 18.84
N ASP A 36 32.04 -22.62 19.09
CA ASP A 36 31.52 -23.43 20.21
C ASP A 36 31.87 -22.85 21.60
N GLU A 37 32.88 -21.97 21.65
CA GLU A 37 33.33 -21.26 22.85
C GLU A 37 32.45 -20.03 23.18
N GLU A 38 31.59 -19.59 22.27
CA GLU A 38 30.73 -18.42 22.47
C GLU A 38 29.29 -18.79 22.86
N ASN A 39 28.74 -18.09 23.85
CA ASN A 39 27.37 -18.32 24.32
C ASN A 39 26.30 -17.55 23.52
N PHE A 40 26.68 -16.57 22.70
CA PHE A 40 25.74 -15.67 22.04
C PHE A 40 26.04 -15.51 20.55
N CYS A 41 25.00 -15.44 19.71
CA CYS A 41 25.20 -15.15 18.29
C CYS A 41 25.83 -13.75 18.13
N PRO A 42 26.45 -13.44 16.98
CA PRO A 42 27.12 -12.15 16.77
C PRO A 42 26.25 -10.91 17.05
N LEU A 43 24.92 -11.03 16.93
CA LEU A 43 23.98 -9.98 17.32
C LEU A 43 23.97 -9.74 18.84
N HIS A 44 23.85 -10.78 19.64
CA HIS A 44 23.74 -10.66 21.10
C HIS A 44 25.10 -10.68 21.80
N LEU A 45 26.14 -11.23 21.18
CA LEU A 45 27.53 -11.11 21.62
C LEU A 45 27.99 -9.64 21.61
N SER A 46 27.58 -8.86 20.61
CA SER A 46 27.84 -7.41 20.58
C SER A 46 27.15 -6.64 21.72
N VAL A 47 26.10 -7.21 22.29
CA VAL A 47 25.33 -6.63 23.40
C VAL A 47 25.92 -7.01 24.76
N GLU A 48 26.47 -8.23 24.89
CA GLU A 48 27.06 -8.72 26.14
C GLU A 48 28.57 -8.45 26.27
N SER A 49 29.35 -8.64 25.20
CA SER A 49 30.81 -8.72 25.27
C SER A 49 31.53 -7.38 25.10
N GLY A 50 30.82 -6.26 25.00
CA GLY A 50 31.44 -4.94 24.94
C GLY A 50 32.53 -4.80 23.86
N SER A 51 32.40 -5.51 22.73
CA SER A 51 33.47 -5.67 21.72
C SER A 51 33.91 -4.36 21.04
N GLY A 52 33.35 -3.22 21.42
CA GLY A 52 33.62 -1.89 20.85
C GLY A 52 33.11 -1.72 19.41
N ARG A 53 32.68 -2.79 18.74
CA ARG A 53 32.23 -2.76 17.34
C ARG A 53 30.77 -2.36 17.26
N LYS A 54 30.52 -1.16 16.76
CA LYS A 54 29.17 -0.61 16.56
C LYS A 54 28.48 -1.29 15.39
N ARG A 55 27.26 -1.79 15.60
CA ARG A 55 26.35 -2.23 14.53
C ARG A 55 25.37 -1.11 14.20
N ILE A 56 25.17 -0.87 12.92
CA ILE A 56 24.20 0.08 12.38
C ILE A 56 23.17 -0.67 11.54
N SER A 57 21.98 -0.11 11.39
CA SER A 57 21.02 -0.62 10.41
C SER A 57 21.60 -0.49 8.99
N CYS A 58 21.37 -1.47 8.13
CA CYS A 58 21.85 -1.40 6.76
C CYS A 58 21.15 -0.24 6.01
N PRO A 59 21.90 0.66 5.34
CA PRO A 59 21.30 1.80 4.63
C PRO A 59 20.39 1.41 3.47
N LEU A 60 20.54 0.19 2.92
CA LEU A 60 19.76 -0.30 1.79
C LEU A 60 18.58 -1.20 2.22
N ASP A 61 18.58 -1.70 3.46
CA ASP A 61 17.50 -2.54 4.00
C ASP A 61 17.54 -2.53 5.54
N GLY A 62 16.61 -1.79 6.14
CA GLY A 62 16.54 -1.63 7.59
C GLY A 62 16.25 -2.91 8.38
N ASN A 63 15.86 -4.02 7.72
CA ASN A 63 15.53 -5.29 8.37
C ASN A 63 16.75 -6.06 8.87
N HIS A 64 17.96 -5.63 8.51
CA HIS A 64 19.18 -6.23 9.02
C HIS A 64 20.19 -5.17 9.43
N THR A 65 21.12 -5.57 10.30
CA THR A 65 22.19 -4.71 10.80
C THR A 65 23.55 -5.19 10.30
N VAL A 66 24.49 -4.27 10.18
CA VAL A 66 25.86 -4.51 9.72
C VAL A 66 26.82 -3.85 10.68
N TYR A 67 28.03 -4.37 10.81
CA TYR A 67 29.06 -3.65 11.55
C TYR A 67 29.44 -2.38 10.78
N GLU A 68 29.51 -1.25 11.48
CA GLU A 68 29.81 0.07 10.91
C GLU A 68 31.14 0.05 10.16
N ASP A 69 32.16 -0.62 10.72
CA ASP A 69 33.48 -0.83 10.12
C ASP A 69 33.48 -1.71 8.85
N GLN A 70 32.41 -2.49 8.62
CA GLN A 70 32.25 -3.37 7.46
C GLN A 70 31.19 -2.89 6.47
N LEU A 71 30.58 -1.72 6.68
CA LEU A 71 29.49 -1.20 5.84
C LEU A 71 29.88 -1.20 4.36
N GLN A 72 31.06 -0.69 4.02
CA GLN A 72 31.53 -0.60 2.62
C GLN A 72 31.68 -1.98 1.95
N LYS A 73 32.18 -2.98 2.67
CA LYS A 73 32.28 -4.35 2.15
C LYS A 73 30.89 -4.98 2.02
N HIS A 74 30.01 -4.75 2.98
CA HIS A 74 28.64 -5.23 2.95
C HIS A 74 27.86 -4.65 1.77
N MET A 75 27.96 -3.35 1.48
CA MET A 75 27.24 -2.68 0.38
C MET A 75 27.49 -3.33 -0.99
N LYS A 76 28.68 -3.90 -1.21
CA LYS A 76 29.01 -4.63 -2.45
C LYS A 76 28.29 -5.99 -2.59
N LYS A 77 27.94 -6.62 -1.46
CA LYS A 77 27.33 -7.97 -1.42
C LYS A 77 25.90 -7.98 -0.91
N CYS A 78 25.38 -6.84 -0.47
CA CYS A 78 24.03 -6.68 0.07
C CYS A 78 23.00 -7.16 -0.97
N PRO A 79 22.12 -8.12 -0.63
CA PRO A 79 21.05 -8.55 -1.52
C PRO A 79 20.16 -7.37 -1.96
N ALA A 80 19.82 -6.46 -1.04
CA ALA A 80 19.05 -5.25 -1.35
C ALA A 80 19.77 -4.34 -2.37
N GLY A 81 21.08 -4.16 -2.22
CA GLY A 81 21.87 -3.40 -3.19
C GLY A 81 21.96 -4.04 -4.58
N LYS A 82 22.00 -5.38 -4.66
CA LYS A 82 21.93 -6.09 -5.95
C LYS A 82 20.56 -5.92 -6.61
N ILE A 83 19.49 -5.99 -5.82
CA ILE A 83 18.13 -5.76 -6.29
C ILE A 83 17.97 -4.34 -6.84
N LEU A 84 18.43 -3.33 -6.08
CA LEU A 84 18.35 -1.94 -6.49
C LEU A 84 19.10 -1.69 -7.81
N LYS A 85 20.31 -2.23 -7.97
CA LYS A 85 21.07 -2.12 -9.23
C LYS A 85 20.35 -2.77 -10.41
N GLN A 86 19.70 -3.91 -10.18
CA GLN A 86 18.89 -4.56 -11.21
C GLN A 86 17.66 -3.72 -11.57
N GLN A 87 17.02 -3.09 -10.60
CA GLN A 87 15.91 -2.16 -10.83
C GLN A 87 16.38 -0.95 -11.64
N GLN A 88 17.49 -0.34 -11.24
CA GLN A 88 18.10 0.81 -11.90
C GLN A 88 18.51 0.56 -13.35
N SER A 89 18.73 -0.71 -13.73
CA SER A 89 19.07 -1.08 -15.11
C SER A 89 17.85 -1.31 -16.00
N GLN A 90 16.62 -1.28 -15.45
CA GLN A 90 15.41 -1.46 -16.24
C GLN A 90 15.08 -0.19 -17.03
N VAL A 91 14.56 -0.34 -18.24
CA VAL A 91 14.14 0.81 -19.09
C VAL A 91 12.97 1.60 -18.51
N PHE A 92 12.22 0.97 -17.60
CA PHE A 92 11.07 1.54 -16.91
C PHE A 92 11.40 2.05 -15.49
N TYR A 93 12.68 2.33 -15.21
CA TYR A 93 13.13 2.92 -13.95
C TYR A 93 13.45 4.41 -14.11
N ALA A 94 12.86 5.23 -13.25
CA ALA A 94 13.28 6.60 -13.00
C ALA A 94 13.16 6.91 -11.51
N SER A 95 14.29 7.21 -10.85
CA SER A 95 14.35 7.37 -9.40
C SER A 95 13.31 8.37 -8.89
N GLU A 96 12.46 7.94 -7.97
CA GLU A 96 11.48 8.76 -7.24
C GLU A 96 10.54 9.57 -8.16
N ILE A 97 10.32 9.14 -9.42
CA ILE A 97 9.47 9.84 -10.39
C ILE A 97 8.02 9.99 -9.92
N ASN A 98 7.54 9.04 -9.10
CA ASN A 98 6.18 9.05 -8.57
C ASN A 98 6.11 9.53 -7.12
N SER A 99 7.23 9.97 -6.54
CA SER A 99 7.23 10.56 -5.21
C SER A 99 6.78 12.01 -5.24
N PHE A 100 6.14 12.46 -4.17
CA PHE A 100 5.70 13.84 -4.03
C PHE A 100 6.83 14.72 -3.50
N PRO A 101 6.95 15.98 -3.96
CA PRO A 101 7.97 16.89 -3.44
C PRO A 101 7.74 17.16 -1.95
N VAL A 102 8.80 17.07 -1.16
CA VAL A 102 8.76 17.39 0.27
C VAL A 102 8.46 18.88 0.42
N ARG A 103 7.28 19.20 0.96
CA ARG A 103 6.93 20.58 1.31
C ARG A 103 7.62 20.94 2.63
N HIS A 104 8.53 21.89 2.58
CA HIS A 104 9.08 22.51 3.79
C HIS A 104 7.99 23.38 4.42
N ILE A 105 7.53 22.98 5.61
CA ILE A 105 6.56 23.77 6.37
C ILE A 105 7.34 24.75 7.23
N THR A 106 7.02 26.03 7.10
CA THR A 106 7.49 27.06 8.02
C THR A 106 6.79 26.85 9.36
N ALA A 107 7.59 26.58 10.39
CA ALA A 107 7.14 26.23 11.73
C ALA A 107 6.57 27.47 12.46
N ASP A 108 5.33 27.86 12.13
CA ASP A 108 4.61 28.94 12.83
C ASP A 108 3.10 28.62 12.94
N ASN A 109 2.76 27.39 13.36
CA ASN A 109 1.39 27.08 13.77
C ASN A 109 1.36 26.36 15.11
N THR A 110 0.51 26.84 16.01
CA THR A 110 0.05 26.08 17.16
C THR A 110 -0.90 25.00 16.66
N ASP A 111 -0.50 23.74 16.74
CA ASP A 111 -1.35 22.61 16.37
C ASP A 111 -2.66 22.63 17.16
N LEU A 112 -3.77 22.31 16.48
CA LEU A 112 -5.07 22.19 17.13
C LEU A 112 -5.09 21.02 18.13
N SER A 113 -5.93 21.16 19.16
CA SER A 113 -6.31 20.01 19.99
C SER A 113 -7.09 18.97 19.17
N GLU A 114 -7.09 17.72 19.63
CA GLU A 114 -7.85 16.63 18.98
C GLU A 114 -9.34 16.99 18.81
N SER A 115 -9.95 17.62 19.82
CA SER A 115 -11.35 18.03 19.78
C SER A 115 -11.60 19.11 18.73
N GLU A 116 -10.73 20.11 18.60
CA GLU A 116 -10.86 21.15 17.58
C GLU A 116 -10.69 20.58 16.16
N LEU A 117 -9.76 19.65 15.98
CA LEU A 117 -9.55 18.96 14.72
C LEU A 117 -10.77 18.11 14.33
N VAL A 118 -11.34 17.36 15.29
CA VAL A 118 -12.59 16.62 15.10
C VAL A 118 -13.73 17.56 14.71
N ALA A 119 -13.82 18.76 15.31
CA ALA A 119 -14.83 19.75 14.95
C ALA A 119 -14.76 20.15 13.46
N ARG A 120 -13.53 20.35 12.94
CA ARG A 120 -13.30 20.70 11.53
C ARG A 120 -13.68 19.55 10.60
N VAL A 121 -13.31 18.31 10.95
CA VAL A 121 -13.71 17.12 10.18
C VAL A 121 -15.22 16.94 10.15
N VAL A 122 -15.91 17.08 11.30
CA VAL A 122 -17.37 17.00 11.39
C VAL A 122 -18.04 18.11 10.58
N LYS A 123 -17.51 19.34 10.63
CA LYS A 123 -18.02 20.46 9.83
C LYS A 123 -17.94 20.16 8.34
N TRP A 124 -16.78 19.68 7.87
CA TRP A 124 -16.60 19.24 6.48
C TRP A 124 -17.55 18.10 6.09
N TRP A 125 -17.72 17.12 6.98
CA TRP A 125 -18.61 15.98 6.76
C TRP A 125 -20.06 16.41 6.49
N LYS A 126 -20.57 17.37 7.28
CA LYS A 126 -21.93 17.91 7.12
C LYS A 126 -22.17 18.61 5.77
N THR A 127 -21.12 19.16 5.16
CA THR A 127 -21.24 19.85 3.86
C THR A 127 -21.08 18.92 2.66
N THR A 128 -20.62 17.69 2.89
CA THR A 128 -20.31 16.74 1.82
C THR A 128 -21.53 15.87 1.52
N LYS A 129 -21.94 15.79 0.25
CA LYS A 129 -23.04 14.92 -0.19
C LYS A 129 -22.48 13.58 -0.60
N TYR A 130 -22.34 12.67 0.36
CA TYR A 130 -21.90 11.31 0.09
C TYR A 130 -23.10 10.38 -0.07
N SER A 131 -23.19 9.68 -1.21
CA SER A 131 -24.19 8.63 -1.44
C SER A 131 -23.46 7.30 -1.57
N THR A 132 -23.68 6.41 -0.61
CA THR A 132 -23.22 5.02 -0.71
C THR A 132 -24.27 4.22 -1.49
N GLN A 133 -23.97 3.90 -2.75
CA GLN A 133 -24.68 2.80 -3.42
C GLN A 133 -24.07 1.50 -2.93
N LEU A 134 -24.84 0.77 -2.12
CA LEU A 134 -24.50 -0.59 -1.71
C LEU A 134 -24.80 -1.55 -2.87
N PRO A 135 -23.83 -2.33 -3.36
CA PRO A 135 -24.13 -3.39 -4.31
C PRO A 135 -25.01 -4.47 -3.67
N SER A 136 -25.94 -5.04 -4.45
CA SER A 136 -26.69 -6.22 -4.04
C SER A 136 -25.75 -7.41 -3.89
N TYR A 137 -25.83 -8.13 -2.78
CA TYR A 137 -24.82 -9.12 -2.40
C TYR A 137 -25.44 -10.47 -2.07
N ASP A 138 -24.86 -11.56 -2.60
CA ASP A 138 -25.11 -12.94 -2.23
C ASP A 138 -23.91 -13.50 -1.44
N SER A 139 -24.15 -13.97 -0.22
CA SER A 139 -23.13 -14.28 0.77
C SER A 139 -22.82 -15.77 0.92
N ASP A 140 -23.42 -16.64 0.11
CA ASP A 140 -23.53 -18.03 0.51
C ASP A 140 -22.19 -18.80 0.43
N GLY A 141 -21.78 -19.36 1.57
CA GLY A 141 -20.69 -20.34 1.71
C GLY A 141 -19.23 -19.89 1.43
N LYS A 142 -18.96 -18.65 1.02
CA LYS A 142 -17.60 -18.21 0.60
C LYS A 142 -16.76 -17.60 1.75
N GLU A 143 -15.43 -17.78 1.69
CA GLU A 143 -14.50 -17.07 2.57
C GLU A 143 -14.51 -15.55 2.30
N LYS A 144 -14.43 -14.72 3.36
CA LYS A 144 -14.43 -13.24 3.29
C LYS A 144 -13.38 -12.66 2.34
N HIS A 145 -12.25 -13.35 2.16
CA HIS A 145 -11.22 -12.88 1.23
C HIS A 145 -11.66 -13.03 -0.23
N GLN A 146 -12.31 -14.16 -0.57
CA GLN A 146 -12.80 -14.45 -1.90
C GLN A 146 -13.95 -13.51 -2.28
N ILE A 147 -14.88 -13.29 -1.35
CA ILE A 147 -15.98 -12.33 -1.51
C ILE A 147 -15.48 -10.96 -1.97
N GLN A 148 -14.41 -10.46 -1.33
CA GLN A 148 -13.82 -9.18 -1.71
C GLN A 148 -13.14 -9.20 -3.08
N LEU A 149 -12.56 -10.34 -3.50
CA LEU A 149 -11.97 -10.47 -4.84
C LEU A 149 -13.07 -10.44 -5.89
N ASP A 150 -14.09 -11.29 -5.74
CA ASP A 150 -15.23 -11.40 -6.66
C ASP A 150 -15.90 -10.04 -6.85
N ALA A 151 -16.17 -9.32 -5.76
CA ALA A 151 -16.80 -8.00 -5.84
C ALA A 151 -15.97 -6.93 -6.58
N ILE A 152 -14.64 -6.92 -6.41
CA ILE A 152 -13.77 -6.00 -7.16
C ILE A 152 -13.75 -6.39 -8.65
N VAL A 153 -13.70 -7.69 -8.95
CA VAL A 153 -13.78 -8.21 -10.32
C VAL A 153 -15.09 -7.80 -10.98
N ASP A 154 -16.23 -7.94 -10.29
CA ASP A 154 -17.55 -7.57 -10.79
C ASP A 154 -17.66 -6.06 -11.07
N VAL A 155 -17.09 -5.21 -10.20
CA VAL A 155 -17.01 -3.77 -10.46
C VAL A 155 -16.20 -3.47 -11.72
N ILE A 156 -15.03 -4.10 -11.89
CA ILE A 156 -14.17 -3.87 -13.07
C ILE A 156 -14.86 -4.37 -14.35
N LYS A 157 -15.53 -5.51 -14.31
CA LYS A 157 -16.25 -6.07 -15.47
C LYS A 157 -17.44 -5.22 -15.88
N SER A 158 -18.26 -4.78 -14.92
CA SER A 158 -19.48 -4.01 -15.19
C SER A 158 -19.22 -2.59 -15.73
N THR A 159 -17.96 -2.15 -15.72
CA THR A 159 -17.55 -0.81 -16.15
C THR A 159 -16.77 -0.80 -17.46
N GLN A 160 -16.57 -1.97 -18.09
CA GLN A 160 -15.77 -2.13 -19.30
C GLN A 160 -16.60 -2.74 -20.43
N GLU A 161 -16.76 -1.99 -21.52
CA GLU A 161 -17.06 -2.51 -22.86
C GLU A 161 -15.91 -2.04 -23.75
N MET A 162 -15.05 -2.95 -24.21
CA MET A 162 -13.81 -2.56 -24.90
C MET A 162 -13.62 -3.35 -26.20
N ASP A 163 -13.42 -2.62 -27.30
CA ASP A 163 -13.10 -3.16 -28.64
C ASP A 163 -11.58 -3.29 -28.89
N TYR A 164 -10.74 -3.11 -27.87
CA TYR A 164 -9.27 -3.08 -27.98
C TYR A 164 -8.61 -4.07 -27.02
N PRO A 165 -7.35 -4.49 -27.28
CA PRO A 165 -6.58 -5.26 -26.31
C PRO A 165 -6.46 -4.52 -24.98
N VAL A 166 -6.68 -5.25 -23.89
CA VAL A 166 -6.61 -4.72 -22.53
C VAL A 166 -5.36 -5.23 -21.83
N VAL A 167 -4.64 -4.31 -21.19
CA VAL A 167 -3.57 -4.62 -20.25
C VAL A 167 -4.04 -4.24 -18.84
N GLY A 168 -4.31 -5.26 -18.04
CA GLY A 168 -4.57 -5.14 -16.62
C GLY A 168 -3.28 -4.93 -15.83
N VAL A 169 -3.15 -3.85 -15.07
CA VAL A 169 -1.96 -3.57 -14.25
C VAL A 169 -2.30 -3.70 -12.77
N GLU A 170 -1.75 -4.74 -12.13
CA GLU A 170 -1.90 -4.94 -10.68
C GLU A 170 -0.73 -4.29 -9.93
N LEU A 171 -1.00 -3.20 -9.23
CA LEU A 171 -0.02 -2.58 -8.35
C LEU A 171 -0.04 -3.23 -6.96
N GLY A 172 1.12 -3.69 -6.49
CA GLY A 172 1.23 -4.45 -5.24
C GLY A 172 0.64 -5.85 -5.38
N ALA A 173 0.96 -6.52 -6.48
CA ALA A 173 0.29 -7.74 -6.91
C ALA A 173 0.41 -8.92 -5.95
N GLY A 174 1.43 -8.96 -5.09
CA GLY A 174 1.63 -10.06 -4.16
C GLY A 174 1.68 -11.41 -4.90
N LYS A 175 0.76 -12.31 -4.51
CA LYS A 175 0.58 -13.63 -5.15
C LYS A 175 -0.15 -13.57 -6.50
N GLY A 176 -0.59 -12.42 -6.99
CA GLY A 176 -1.30 -12.26 -8.27
C GLY A 176 -2.74 -12.76 -8.26
N THR A 177 -3.39 -12.85 -7.10
CA THR A 177 -4.73 -13.45 -6.98
C THR A 177 -5.82 -12.61 -7.64
N LEU A 178 -5.69 -11.28 -7.65
CA LEU A 178 -6.68 -10.41 -8.29
C LEU A 178 -6.50 -10.43 -9.82
N SER A 179 -5.27 -10.37 -10.33
CA SER A 179 -5.00 -10.59 -11.76
C SER A 179 -5.51 -11.94 -12.24
N ALA A 180 -5.25 -13.02 -11.49
CA ALA A 180 -5.73 -14.35 -11.84
C ALA A 180 -7.26 -14.42 -11.90
N ALA A 181 -7.96 -13.83 -10.93
CA ALA A 181 -9.42 -13.79 -10.91
C ALA A 181 -9.99 -12.97 -12.09
N LEU A 182 -9.40 -11.81 -12.38
CA LEU A 182 -9.78 -11.01 -13.56
C LEU A 182 -9.55 -11.76 -14.87
N HIS A 183 -8.44 -12.49 -14.98
CA HIS A 183 -8.11 -13.27 -16.17
C HIS A 183 -9.09 -14.43 -16.40
N THR A 184 -9.50 -15.13 -15.35
CA THR A 184 -10.52 -16.20 -15.47
C THR A 184 -11.81 -15.68 -16.11
N GLU A 185 -12.21 -14.46 -15.76
CA GLU A 185 -13.39 -13.80 -16.32
C GLU A 185 -13.13 -13.12 -17.67
N ASN A 186 -11.86 -12.79 -17.97
CA ASN A 186 -11.45 -12.11 -19.20
C ASN A 186 -10.17 -12.73 -19.78
N PRO A 187 -10.23 -13.94 -20.38
CA PRO A 187 -9.04 -14.67 -20.84
C PRO A 187 -8.25 -13.99 -21.97
N SER A 188 -8.83 -12.97 -22.61
CA SER A 188 -8.18 -12.17 -23.64
C SER A 188 -7.26 -11.08 -23.09
N TRP A 189 -7.33 -10.78 -21.78
CA TRP A 189 -6.54 -9.72 -21.18
C TRP A 189 -5.09 -10.15 -20.97
N TYR A 190 -4.19 -9.17 -21.11
CA TYR A 190 -2.81 -9.25 -20.67
C TYR A 190 -2.70 -8.63 -19.27
N HIS A 191 -1.75 -9.10 -18.46
CA HIS A 191 -1.61 -8.68 -17.06
C HIS A 191 -0.16 -8.33 -16.73
N LEU A 192 0.06 -7.09 -16.29
CA LEU A 192 1.32 -6.62 -15.69
C LEU A 192 1.20 -6.63 -14.16
N LEU A 193 1.97 -7.50 -13.51
CA LEU A 193 2.02 -7.61 -12.06
C LEU A 193 3.24 -6.87 -11.53
N VAL A 194 3.01 -5.80 -10.77
CA VAL A 194 4.07 -4.95 -10.21
C VAL A 194 4.18 -5.21 -8.70
N ASP A 195 5.36 -5.62 -8.23
CA ASP A 195 5.58 -5.80 -6.79
C ASP A 195 7.06 -5.62 -6.36
N ILE A 196 7.27 -5.03 -5.19
CA ILE A 196 8.60 -4.88 -4.57
C ILE A 196 9.16 -6.15 -3.93
N GLN A 197 8.47 -7.29 -4.02
CA GLN A 197 8.95 -8.58 -3.48
C GLN A 197 9.08 -9.61 -4.62
N LYS A 198 10.13 -10.45 -4.56
CA LYS A 198 10.40 -11.46 -5.59
C LYS A 198 9.86 -12.86 -5.26
N ASN A 199 9.76 -13.19 -3.97
CA ASN A 199 9.70 -14.57 -3.49
C ASN A 199 8.29 -14.99 -3.06
N PHE A 200 7.30 -14.75 -3.90
CA PHE A 200 5.97 -15.32 -3.70
C PHE A 200 5.98 -16.80 -4.11
N ARG A 201 5.78 -17.70 -3.13
CA ARG A 201 5.43 -19.10 -3.39
C ARG A 201 3.96 -19.18 -3.79
N ASN A 202 3.61 -20.15 -4.63
CA ASN A 202 2.24 -20.41 -5.09
C ASN A 202 1.60 -19.17 -5.75
N LYS A 203 2.33 -18.58 -6.70
CA LYS A 203 1.82 -17.50 -7.57
C LYS A 203 0.57 -17.97 -8.30
N ALA A 204 -0.52 -17.22 -8.20
CA ALA A 204 -1.85 -17.64 -8.65
C ALA A 204 -1.91 -17.79 -10.17
N GLU A 205 -1.22 -16.91 -10.90
CA GLU A 205 -1.17 -16.93 -12.36
C GLU A 205 -0.64 -18.26 -12.93
N ARG A 206 0.27 -18.93 -12.21
CA ARG A 206 0.85 -20.22 -12.66
C ARG A 206 -0.15 -21.35 -12.79
N LYS A 207 -1.31 -21.24 -12.14
CA LYS A 207 -2.39 -22.23 -12.25
C LYS A 207 -3.21 -22.07 -13.52
N LEU A 208 -3.05 -20.95 -14.22
CA LEU A 208 -3.77 -20.59 -15.44
C LEU A 208 -2.95 -20.90 -16.70
N PHE A 209 -1.68 -21.30 -16.55
CA PHE A 209 -0.80 -21.58 -17.68
C PHE A 209 -1.06 -23.00 -18.20
N GLU A 210 -1.92 -23.11 -19.20
CA GLU A 210 -2.16 -24.35 -19.94
C GLU A 210 -1.29 -24.41 -21.21
N SER A 211 -0.83 -23.25 -21.69
CA SER A 211 0.03 -23.10 -22.87
C SER A 211 1.07 -21.99 -22.69
N GLU A 212 2.09 -21.94 -23.57
CA GLU A 212 3.04 -20.83 -23.63
C GLU A 212 2.35 -19.49 -23.91
N ALA A 213 1.27 -19.50 -24.70
CA ALA A 213 0.47 -18.31 -24.99
C ALA A 213 -0.21 -17.73 -23.74
N ASP A 214 -0.60 -18.58 -22.79
CA ASP A 214 -1.17 -18.12 -21.52
C ASP A 214 -0.09 -17.56 -20.59
N GLU A 215 1.11 -18.15 -20.59
CA GLU A 215 2.25 -17.60 -19.86
C GLU A 215 2.67 -16.23 -20.41
N GLU A 216 2.60 -16.02 -21.71
CA GLU A 216 2.91 -14.73 -22.34
C GLU A 216 1.97 -13.61 -21.95
N LYS A 217 0.72 -13.92 -21.58
CA LYS A 217 -0.25 -12.92 -21.09
C LYS A 217 0.09 -12.37 -19.72
N PHE A 218 0.93 -13.04 -18.93
CA PHE A 218 1.28 -12.59 -17.58
C PHE A 218 2.75 -12.18 -17.50
N LYS A 219 2.99 -10.88 -17.28
CA LYS A 219 4.32 -10.33 -17.06
C LYS A 219 4.42 -9.83 -15.63
N ARG A 220 5.52 -10.15 -14.95
CA ARG A 220 5.76 -9.71 -13.56
C ARG A 220 7.07 -8.96 -13.47
N ILE A 221 6.98 -7.68 -13.10
CA ILE A 221 8.14 -6.82 -12.87
C ILE A 221 8.34 -6.54 -11.39
N HIS A 222 9.59 -6.31 -11.03
CA HIS A 222 9.98 -6.08 -9.65
C HIS A 222 10.62 -4.71 -9.48
N ILE A 223 9.82 -3.73 -9.06
CA ILE A 223 10.21 -2.34 -8.95
C ILE A 223 9.39 -1.65 -7.87
N ASN A 224 9.98 -0.65 -7.20
CA ASN A 224 9.25 0.24 -6.32
C ASN A 224 8.37 1.15 -7.18
N ILE A 225 7.10 1.30 -6.80
CA ILE A 225 6.16 2.17 -7.53
C ILE A 225 6.66 3.62 -7.53
N ALA A 226 7.39 4.05 -6.49
CA ALA A 226 8.07 5.35 -6.47
C ALA A 226 8.97 5.59 -7.69
N ASP A 227 9.56 4.52 -8.25
CA ASP A 227 10.53 4.57 -9.34
C ASP A 227 9.98 4.14 -10.73
N LEU A 228 8.70 3.77 -10.80
CA LEU A 228 8.11 3.11 -11.96
C LEU A 228 7.71 4.10 -13.06
N LEU A 229 8.25 3.93 -14.26
CA LEU A 229 7.69 4.51 -15.49
C LEU A 229 6.66 3.54 -16.08
N LEU A 230 5.36 3.77 -15.82
CA LEU A 230 4.28 2.87 -16.20
C LEU A 230 4.25 2.59 -17.71
N ASP A 231 4.30 3.65 -18.53
CA ASP A 231 4.21 3.55 -19.99
C ASP A 231 5.36 2.69 -20.54
N LYS A 232 6.59 2.95 -20.08
CA LYS A 232 7.79 2.19 -20.48
C LYS A 232 7.73 0.73 -20.03
N ALA A 233 7.11 0.45 -18.88
CA ALA A 233 6.94 -0.92 -18.42
C ALA A 233 5.96 -1.69 -19.30
N ILE A 234 4.83 -1.07 -19.69
CA ILE A 234 3.86 -1.69 -20.59
C ILE A 234 4.47 -1.90 -21.97
N GLU A 235 5.11 -0.88 -22.53
CA GLU A 235 5.82 -0.96 -23.81
C GLU A 235 6.88 -2.07 -23.83
N ASP A 236 7.73 -2.17 -22.78
CA ASP A 236 8.81 -3.16 -22.73
C ASP A 236 8.29 -4.59 -22.59
N GLN A 237 7.23 -4.79 -21.79
CA GLN A 237 6.72 -6.11 -21.44
C GLN A 237 5.73 -6.67 -22.48
N PHE A 238 5.09 -5.80 -23.28
CA PHE A 238 4.09 -6.16 -24.29
C PHE A 238 4.34 -5.48 -25.64
N ARG A 239 5.57 -5.54 -26.14
CA ARG A 239 6.00 -4.88 -27.39
C ARG A 239 5.18 -5.27 -28.63
N ASP A 240 4.73 -6.52 -28.67
CA ASP A 240 4.02 -7.09 -29.82
C ASP A 240 2.50 -6.90 -29.73
N LEU A 241 2.00 -6.27 -28.66
CA LEU A 241 0.59 -5.95 -28.51
C LEU A 241 0.22 -4.74 -29.41
N ALA A 242 -1.06 -4.63 -29.79
CA ALA A 242 -1.55 -3.53 -30.60
C ALA A 242 -1.09 -2.16 -30.04
N PRO A 243 -0.83 -1.17 -30.92
CA PRO A 243 -0.45 0.17 -30.46
C PRO A 243 -1.57 0.75 -29.58
N ASN A 244 -1.20 1.31 -28.43
CA ASN A 244 -2.09 1.95 -27.46
C ASN A 244 -3.18 1.02 -26.90
N PRO A 245 -2.82 -0.07 -26.19
CA PRO A 245 -3.81 -0.90 -25.51
C PRO A 245 -4.56 -0.09 -24.46
N SER A 246 -5.78 -0.53 -24.15
CA SER A 246 -6.53 0.02 -23.02
C SER A 246 -5.92 -0.46 -21.71
N ILE A 247 -5.61 0.47 -20.81
CA ILE A 247 -5.00 0.16 -19.52
C ILE A 247 -6.06 0.17 -18.42
N VAL A 248 -6.13 -0.92 -17.67
CA VAL A 248 -6.99 -1.07 -16.50
C VAL A 248 -6.11 -1.28 -15.27
N LEU A 249 -6.02 -0.28 -14.40
CA LEU A 249 -5.22 -0.35 -13.17
C LEU A 249 -6.07 -0.81 -11.99
N TYR A 250 -5.57 -1.78 -11.22
CA TYR A 250 -6.26 -2.26 -10.04
C TYR A 250 -5.30 -2.63 -8.90
N ALA A 251 -5.81 -2.53 -7.67
CA ALA A 251 -5.08 -2.92 -6.47
C ALA A 251 -6.02 -3.19 -5.29
N LYS A 252 -5.74 -4.23 -4.49
CA LYS A 252 -6.53 -4.56 -3.28
C LYS A 252 -5.84 -4.15 -1.97
N HIS A 253 -4.52 -4.34 -1.89
CA HIS A 253 -3.74 -4.11 -0.67
C HIS A 253 -2.51 -3.24 -0.94
N LEU A 254 -2.72 -2.16 -1.69
CA LEU A 254 -1.71 -1.14 -1.89
C LEU A 254 -1.70 -0.23 -0.65
N CYS A 255 -0.95 -0.63 0.37
CA CYS A 255 -1.10 -0.09 1.72
C CYS A 255 -0.37 1.26 1.94
N GLY A 256 -1.03 2.16 2.67
CA GLY A 256 -0.46 3.43 3.11
C GLY A 256 -0.07 4.32 1.93
N HIS A 257 1.13 4.89 1.97
CA HIS A 257 1.67 5.75 0.93
C HIS A 257 1.82 5.08 -0.45
N ALA A 258 1.88 3.74 -0.53
CA ALA A 258 2.01 3.06 -1.81
C ALA A 258 0.81 3.33 -2.73
N LEU A 259 -0.39 3.57 -2.16
CA LEU A 259 -1.56 3.92 -2.94
C LEU A 259 -1.40 5.31 -3.56
N ASP A 260 -0.95 6.28 -2.76
CA ASP A 260 -0.72 7.65 -3.22
C ASP A 260 0.40 7.72 -4.27
N LEU A 261 1.48 6.93 -4.13
CA LEU A 261 2.49 6.74 -5.19
C LEU A 261 1.88 6.12 -6.46
N GLY A 262 0.97 5.15 -6.31
CA GLY A 262 0.23 4.56 -7.42
C GLY A 262 -0.65 5.57 -8.15
N LEU A 263 -1.32 6.47 -7.43
CA LEU A 263 -2.09 7.56 -8.02
C LEU A 263 -1.19 8.53 -8.80
N ASN A 264 -0.02 8.87 -8.26
CA ASN A 264 0.93 9.73 -8.99
C ASN A 264 1.49 9.02 -10.24
N CYS A 265 1.74 7.71 -10.14
CA CYS A 265 2.13 6.88 -11.29
C CYS A 265 1.08 6.88 -12.41
N VAL A 266 -0.22 6.90 -12.05
CA VAL A 266 -1.32 7.08 -13.01
C VAL A 266 -1.29 8.50 -13.59
N ALA A 267 -1.19 9.52 -12.74
CA ALA A 267 -1.20 10.92 -13.20
C ALA A 267 -0.01 11.27 -14.12
N ASN A 268 1.13 10.60 -13.94
CA ASN A 268 2.33 10.76 -14.77
C ASN A 268 2.28 9.96 -16.08
N SER A 269 1.26 9.12 -16.29
CA SER A 269 1.13 8.27 -17.48
C SER A 269 0.49 9.02 -18.65
N SER A 270 0.99 8.77 -19.85
CA SER A 270 0.37 9.19 -21.12
C SER A 270 -0.40 8.06 -21.79
N SER A 271 -0.45 6.87 -21.17
CA SER A 271 -1.19 5.72 -21.68
C SER A 271 -2.70 5.93 -21.63
N ASN A 272 -3.43 5.20 -22.45
CA ASN A 272 -4.90 5.18 -22.43
C ASN A 272 -5.43 4.43 -21.20
N ILE A 273 -5.44 5.09 -20.04
CA ILE A 273 -6.02 4.55 -18.81
C ILE A 273 -7.53 4.70 -18.88
N SER A 274 -8.22 3.58 -19.12
CA SER A 274 -9.68 3.52 -19.21
C SER A 274 -10.34 3.33 -17.84
N LEU A 275 -9.64 2.68 -16.90
CA LEU A 275 -10.17 2.43 -15.57
C LEU A 275 -9.09 2.33 -14.48
N ILE A 276 -9.45 2.83 -13.30
CA ILE A 276 -8.68 2.70 -12.06
C ILE A 276 -9.61 2.12 -10.99
N ALA A 277 -9.22 1.02 -10.36
CA ALA A 277 -9.95 0.37 -9.26
C ALA A 277 -9.00 0.04 -8.10
N PHE A 278 -8.79 1.01 -7.19
CA PHE A 278 -7.90 0.86 -6.04
C PHE A 278 -8.69 0.75 -4.73
N ALA A 279 -8.57 -0.38 -4.05
CA ALA A 279 -9.18 -0.56 -2.73
C ALA A 279 -8.42 0.27 -1.70
N THR A 280 -9.12 1.20 -1.05
CA THR A 280 -8.55 2.11 -0.06
C THR A 280 -8.64 1.44 1.32
N CYS A 281 -7.52 1.28 2.03
CA CYS A 281 -7.54 0.57 3.32
C CYS A 281 -6.67 1.19 4.42
N CYS A 282 -5.34 1.12 4.32
CA CYS A 282 -4.44 1.45 5.42
C CYS A 282 -4.21 2.96 5.61
N HIS A 283 -5.27 3.76 5.76
CA HIS A 283 -5.21 5.22 5.97
C HIS A 283 -4.34 5.62 7.17
N HIS A 284 -4.35 4.83 8.25
CA HIS A 284 -3.48 5.02 9.42
C HIS A 284 -1.98 4.97 9.13
N ARG A 285 -1.56 4.51 7.94
CA ARG A 285 -0.15 4.46 7.50
C ARG A 285 0.20 5.55 6.49
N CYS A 286 -0.73 6.43 6.15
CA CYS A 286 -0.42 7.57 5.30
C CYS A 286 0.57 8.50 6.00
N LYS A 287 1.41 9.16 5.22
CA LYS A 287 2.38 10.14 5.69
C LYS A 287 2.18 11.44 4.95
N TRP A 288 2.39 12.55 5.65
CA TRP A 288 2.17 13.89 5.12
C TRP A 288 2.95 14.15 3.83
N ASP A 289 4.24 13.82 3.83
CA ASP A 289 5.18 14.00 2.72
C ASP A 289 4.94 13.06 1.53
N GLN A 290 4.02 12.10 1.66
CA GLN A 290 3.71 11.12 0.63
C GLN A 290 2.22 11.09 0.24
N TYR A 291 1.40 11.90 0.90
CA TYR A 291 -0.03 11.99 0.58
C TYR A 291 -0.22 12.87 -0.65
N CYS A 292 -1.06 12.41 -1.59
CA CYS A 292 -1.16 13.01 -2.91
C CYS A 292 -1.78 14.43 -2.93
N ASN A 293 -2.52 14.82 -1.90
CA ASN A 293 -3.28 16.08 -1.95
C ASN A 293 -3.32 16.84 -0.62
N THR A 294 -2.15 17.22 -0.11
CA THR A 294 -2.05 18.05 1.11
C THR A 294 -2.74 19.41 0.95
N THR A 295 -2.74 20.00 -0.25
CA THR A 295 -3.46 21.26 -0.56
C THR A 295 -4.95 21.19 -0.30
N TYR A 296 -5.59 20.08 -0.69
CA TYR A 296 -7.02 19.89 -0.46
C TYR A 296 -7.33 19.88 1.05
N LEU A 297 -6.49 19.23 1.85
CA LEU A 297 -6.68 19.19 3.31
C LEU A 297 -6.49 20.57 3.94
N GLU A 298 -5.47 21.31 3.51
CA GLU A 298 -5.23 22.70 3.93
C GLU A 298 -6.44 23.59 3.61
N GLU A 299 -7.01 23.46 2.41
CA GLU A 299 -8.17 24.24 1.97
C GLU A 299 -9.42 23.92 2.79
N ILE A 300 -9.81 22.64 2.86
CA ILE A 300 -11.10 22.26 3.46
C ILE A 300 -11.07 22.35 4.99
N LEU A 301 -9.92 22.13 5.62
CA LEU A 301 -9.77 22.30 7.07
C LEU A 301 -9.41 23.75 7.42
N GLY A 302 -9.08 24.60 6.46
CA GLY A 302 -8.55 25.96 6.66
C GLY A 302 -7.06 26.00 7.04
N SER A 303 -6.53 24.90 7.56
CA SER A 303 -5.11 24.62 7.77
C SER A 303 -4.95 23.12 8.04
N CYS A 304 -3.82 22.53 7.69
CA CYS A 304 -3.48 21.17 8.12
C CYS A 304 -1.96 21.04 8.27
N SER A 305 -1.48 20.87 9.50
CA SER A 305 -0.07 20.55 9.79
C SER A 305 0.21 19.04 9.63
N PRO A 306 1.48 18.60 9.54
CA PRO A 306 1.83 17.19 9.53
C PRO A 306 1.36 16.45 10.78
N GLN A 307 1.35 17.13 11.93
CA GLN A 307 0.89 16.61 13.21
C GLN A 307 -0.64 16.45 13.23
N GLU A 308 -1.36 17.42 12.69
CA GLU A 308 -2.81 17.34 12.49
C GLU A 308 -3.16 16.21 11.51
N PHE A 309 -2.44 16.11 10.39
CA PHE A 309 -2.58 15.01 9.44
C PHE A 309 -2.30 13.64 10.08
N ALA A 310 -1.25 13.53 10.89
CA ALA A 310 -0.93 12.31 11.62
C ALA A 310 -2.06 11.94 12.60
N SER A 311 -2.69 12.94 13.23
CA SER A 311 -3.87 12.75 14.08
C SER A 311 -5.07 12.25 13.26
N ILE A 312 -5.37 12.84 12.09
CA ILE A 312 -6.41 12.36 11.16
C ILE A 312 -6.14 10.89 10.78
N CYS A 313 -4.91 10.57 10.39
CA CYS A 313 -4.52 9.20 10.05
C CYS A 313 -4.73 8.25 11.24
N SER A 314 -4.33 8.64 12.44
CA SER A 314 -4.56 7.84 13.66
C SER A 314 -6.05 7.59 13.92
N MET A 315 -6.88 8.63 13.79
CA MET A 315 -8.33 8.55 13.99
C MET A 315 -9.03 7.61 12.98
N THR A 316 -8.47 7.39 11.78
CA THR A 316 -9.02 6.41 10.82
C THR A 316 -9.12 5.00 11.41
N SER A 317 -8.25 4.63 12.36
CA SER A 317 -8.31 3.32 13.03
C SER A 317 -9.56 3.13 13.89
N TRP A 318 -10.23 4.22 14.28
CA TRP A 318 -11.44 4.16 15.10
C TRP A 318 -12.63 3.58 14.34
N SER A 319 -12.67 3.66 13.01
CA SER A 319 -13.77 3.11 12.20
C SER A 319 -13.89 1.59 12.30
N SER A 320 -12.79 0.91 12.61
CA SER A 320 -12.75 -0.56 12.72
C SER A 320 -12.77 -1.03 14.17
N SER A 321 -12.86 -0.11 15.12
CA SER A 321 -12.92 -0.42 16.54
C SER A 321 -14.28 -1.00 16.90
N ARG A 322 -14.28 -2.15 17.59
CA ARG A 322 -15.51 -2.71 18.18
C ARG A 322 -16.05 -1.87 19.35
N ASN A 323 -15.26 -0.91 19.84
CA ASN A 323 -15.66 0.01 20.90
C ASN A 323 -16.41 1.21 20.30
N LYS A 324 -17.74 1.15 20.36
CA LYS A 324 -18.68 2.22 19.99
C LYS A 324 -18.77 3.32 21.06
N THR A 325 -17.63 3.71 21.63
CA THR A 325 -17.64 4.74 22.67
C THR A 325 -17.94 6.11 22.05
N ASN A 326 -18.77 6.88 22.75
CA ASN A 326 -19.08 8.25 22.36
C ASN A 326 -17.85 9.14 22.52
N TYR A 327 -17.68 10.06 21.58
CA TYR A 327 -16.71 11.14 21.63
C TYR A 327 -17.37 12.37 22.25
N ASN A 328 -17.30 12.46 23.58
CA ASN A 328 -18.07 13.42 24.39
C ASN A 328 -17.61 14.89 24.27
N ALA A 329 -16.82 15.26 23.26
CA ALA A 329 -16.37 16.63 23.05
C ALA A 329 -17.23 17.43 22.07
N HIS A 330 -18.00 16.75 21.19
CA HIS A 330 -18.84 17.40 20.18
C HIS A 330 -20.20 16.72 20.03
N ALA A 331 -21.26 17.44 20.38
CA ALA A 331 -22.64 16.98 20.22
C ALA A 331 -23.16 17.19 18.79
N LYS A 332 -24.04 16.29 18.36
CA LYS A 332 -24.90 16.41 17.18
C LYS A 332 -26.01 17.42 17.45
N GLU A 333 -26.75 17.78 16.39
CA GLU A 333 -27.86 18.74 16.47
C GLU A 333 -29.04 18.23 17.31
N ASP A 334 -29.21 16.92 17.42
CA ASP A 334 -30.21 16.26 18.27
C ASP A 334 -29.76 16.11 19.75
N GLY A 335 -28.60 16.65 20.11
CA GLY A 335 -28.02 16.55 21.46
C GLY A 335 -27.32 15.23 21.77
N SER A 336 -27.31 14.26 20.85
CA SER A 336 -26.49 13.04 20.98
C SER A 336 -25.01 13.33 20.67
N TYR A 337 -24.09 12.39 20.91
CA TYR A 337 -22.67 12.56 20.58
C TYR A 337 -22.27 11.71 19.37
N TRP A 338 -21.28 12.17 18.61
CA TRP A 338 -20.62 11.34 17.62
C TRP A 338 -19.87 10.20 18.30
N SER A 339 -19.98 8.99 17.76
CA SER A 339 -19.13 7.87 18.18
C SER A 339 -17.73 7.99 17.56
N LYS A 340 -16.74 7.37 18.20
CA LYS A 340 -15.40 7.26 17.61
C LYS A 340 -15.39 6.53 16.26
N GLU A 341 -16.27 5.55 16.09
CA GLU A 341 -16.44 4.81 14.83
C GLU A 341 -16.89 5.74 13.69
N GLU A 342 -17.88 6.60 13.94
CA GLU A 342 -18.34 7.60 12.98
C GLU A 342 -17.21 8.58 12.61
N ILE A 343 -16.49 9.12 13.60
CA ILE A 343 -15.38 10.05 13.36
C ILE A 343 -14.25 9.39 12.55
N GLY A 344 -13.91 8.14 12.87
CA GLY A 344 -12.90 7.40 12.11
C GLY A 344 -13.30 7.20 10.66
N THR A 345 -14.59 6.91 10.41
CA THR A 345 -15.16 6.82 9.06
C THR A 345 -15.09 8.16 8.33
N MET A 346 -15.41 9.27 8.99
CA MET A 346 -15.26 10.62 8.39
C MET A 346 -13.81 10.91 8.00
N CYS A 347 -12.84 10.60 8.87
CA CYS A 347 -11.41 10.81 8.58
C CYS A 347 -10.95 9.97 7.37
N LYS A 348 -11.43 8.74 7.27
CA LYS A 348 -11.19 7.88 6.10
C LYS A 348 -11.73 8.50 4.81
N PHE A 349 -12.98 8.97 4.82
CA PHE A 349 -13.56 9.65 3.66
C PHE A 349 -12.85 10.94 3.30
N LEU A 350 -12.40 11.70 4.29
CA LEU A 350 -11.67 12.93 4.05
C LEU A 350 -10.40 12.70 3.23
N LEU A 351 -9.62 11.68 3.62
CA LEU A 351 -8.40 11.31 2.90
C LEU A 351 -8.69 10.75 1.50
N ASP A 352 -9.79 10.03 1.33
CA ASP A 352 -10.18 9.48 0.03
C ASP A 352 -10.74 10.55 -0.91
N GLU A 353 -11.48 11.52 -0.40
CA GLU A 353 -11.94 12.68 -1.17
C GLU A 353 -10.75 13.46 -1.72
N GLY A 354 -9.70 13.68 -0.92
CA GLY A 354 -8.48 14.33 -1.45
C GLY A 354 -7.80 13.53 -2.57
N ARG A 355 -7.89 12.19 -2.57
CA ARG A 355 -7.41 11.33 -3.66
C ARG A 355 -8.28 11.43 -4.90
N VAL A 356 -9.61 11.54 -4.74
CA VAL A 356 -10.54 11.83 -5.83
C VAL A 356 -10.17 13.18 -6.46
N ARG A 357 -10.04 14.24 -5.65
CA ARG A 357 -9.65 15.59 -6.12
C ARG A 357 -8.29 15.62 -6.81
N PHE A 358 -7.34 14.79 -6.36
CA PHE A 358 -6.04 14.67 -7.00
C PHE A 358 -6.16 14.13 -8.43
N LEU A 359 -6.92 13.05 -8.62
CA LEU A 359 -7.14 12.46 -9.94
C LEU A 359 -8.00 13.36 -10.84
N GLU A 360 -9.01 14.03 -10.30
CA GLU A 360 -9.80 15.03 -11.03
C GLU A 360 -8.90 16.15 -11.58
N ALA A 361 -7.97 16.66 -10.75
CA ALA A 361 -6.99 17.66 -11.16
C ALA A 361 -6.00 17.14 -12.21
N ALA A 362 -5.76 15.82 -12.26
CA ALA A 362 -4.97 15.14 -13.28
C ALA A 362 -5.77 14.81 -14.57
N GLY A 363 -7.05 15.21 -14.66
CA GLY A 363 -7.89 15.03 -15.85
C GLY A 363 -8.85 13.84 -15.81
N PHE A 364 -8.88 13.07 -14.72
CA PHE A 364 -9.82 11.96 -14.55
C PHE A 364 -11.14 12.45 -13.94
N THR A 365 -12.06 12.93 -14.78
CA THR A 365 -13.27 13.64 -14.32
C THR A 365 -14.40 12.73 -13.80
N THR A 366 -14.33 11.42 -14.05
CA THR A 366 -15.33 10.43 -13.61
C THR A 366 -14.77 9.55 -12.49
N THR A 367 -14.23 10.20 -11.47
CA THR A 367 -13.64 9.56 -10.29
C THR A 367 -14.57 9.67 -9.09
N ARG A 368 -14.72 8.56 -8.35
CA ARG A 368 -15.53 8.50 -7.12
C ARG A 368 -15.04 7.39 -6.20
N ILE A 369 -15.45 7.45 -4.94
CA ILE A 369 -15.26 6.33 -4.01
C ILE A 369 -16.59 5.57 -3.90
N ILE A 370 -16.54 4.26 -4.07
CA ILE A 370 -17.72 3.37 -3.93
C ILE A 370 -17.50 2.36 -2.81
N GLU A 371 -18.58 1.80 -2.28
CA GLU A 371 -18.51 0.61 -1.44
C GLU A 371 -18.62 -0.63 -2.32
N TYR A 372 -17.60 -1.49 -2.34
CA TYR A 372 -17.61 -2.69 -3.19
C TYR A 372 -18.19 -3.91 -2.47
N VAL A 373 -18.23 -3.90 -1.13
CA VAL A 373 -18.89 -4.93 -0.31
C VAL A 373 -19.52 -4.30 0.93
N PRO A 374 -20.47 -4.98 1.61
CA PRO A 374 -20.98 -4.52 2.89
C PRO A 374 -19.90 -4.46 3.98
N HIS A 375 -20.01 -3.49 4.89
CA HIS A 375 -19.09 -3.28 6.01
C HIS A 375 -18.91 -4.54 6.90
N GLN A 376 -19.91 -5.42 6.96
CA GLN A 376 -19.88 -6.67 7.72
C GLN A 376 -18.89 -7.69 7.13
N VAL A 377 -18.62 -7.62 5.82
CA VAL A 377 -17.60 -8.44 5.16
C VAL A 377 -16.23 -7.96 5.62
N THR A 378 -15.94 -6.67 5.39
CA THR A 378 -14.71 -5.99 5.80
C THR A 378 -15.01 -4.51 6.10
N PRO A 379 -14.39 -3.91 7.12
CA PRO A 379 -14.46 -2.46 7.33
C PRO A 379 -13.61 -1.67 6.32
N GLU A 380 -12.76 -2.35 5.55
CA GLU A 380 -12.01 -1.80 4.42
C GLU A 380 -12.74 -2.13 3.11
N ASN A 381 -13.97 -1.64 2.97
CA ASN A 381 -14.89 -1.99 1.88
C ASN A 381 -15.02 -0.92 0.80
N ARG A 382 -14.08 0.01 0.72
CA ARG A 382 -14.14 1.15 -0.21
C ARG A 382 -13.15 1.01 -1.35
N LEU A 383 -13.59 1.40 -2.54
CA LEU A 383 -12.85 1.35 -3.79
C LEU A 383 -12.85 2.74 -4.41
N LEU A 384 -11.65 3.27 -4.69
CA LEU A 384 -11.47 4.40 -5.58
C LEU A 384 -11.68 3.89 -7.00
N LEU A 385 -12.73 4.38 -7.65
CA LEU A 385 -13.12 4.00 -9.00
C LEU A 385 -13.04 5.22 -9.91
N THR A 386 -12.28 5.08 -10.99
CA THR A 386 -12.28 6.03 -12.11
C THR A 386 -12.71 5.29 -13.36
N VAL A 387 -13.64 5.86 -14.11
CA VAL A 387 -14.01 5.38 -15.45
C VAL A 387 -13.72 6.48 -16.45
N ASN A 388 -12.82 6.23 -17.38
CA ASN A 388 -12.47 7.16 -18.44
C ASN A 388 -12.92 6.56 -19.77
N LYS A 389 -13.97 7.13 -20.36
CA LYS A 389 -14.40 6.72 -21.70
C LYS A 389 -13.44 7.37 -22.69
N PRO A 390 -12.80 6.62 -23.61
CA PRO A 390 -12.01 7.24 -24.65
C PRO A 390 -12.91 8.21 -25.44
N ASP A 391 -12.40 9.42 -25.72
CA ASP A 391 -13.08 10.35 -26.61
C ASP A 391 -13.26 9.66 -27.97
N MET A 392 -14.50 9.32 -28.34
CA MET A 392 -14.80 8.72 -29.66
C MET A 392 -14.42 9.63 -30.85
N ASN A 393 -13.99 10.87 -30.59
CA ASN A 393 -13.58 11.85 -31.60
C ASN A 393 -12.05 12.01 -31.76
N SER A 394 -11.21 11.32 -30.97
CA SER A 394 -9.75 11.48 -31.08
C SER A 394 -9.11 10.71 -32.24
N ASN A 395 -9.87 9.87 -32.96
CA ASN A 395 -9.44 9.20 -34.19
C ASN A 395 -9.49 10.09 -35.44
N LEU A 396 -9.71 11.41 -35.28
CA LEU A 396 -9.67 12.41 -36.34
C LEU A 396 -8.56 13.45 -36.07
N LYS A 397 -7.30 13.02 -35.94
CA LYS A 397 -6.14 13.88 -36.16
C LYS A 397 -4.99 13.15 -36.82
#